data_AF-A0A257NKX9-F1
#
_entry.id   AF-A0A257NKX9-F1
#
_cell.length_a   1.000
_cell.length_b   1.000
_cell.length_c   1.000
_cell.angle_alpha   90.00
_cell.angle_beta   90.00
_cell.angle_gamma   90.00
#
_symmetry.space_group_name_H-M   'P 1'
#
loop_
_entity.id
_entity.type
_entity.pdbx_description
1 polymer ?
#
loop_
_entity_poly.entity_id
_entity_poly.type
_entity_poly.pdbx_seq_one_letter_code
_entity_poly.pdbx_strand_id
1 'polypeptide(L)' 'MSGFAELSEKYDGFIVDLWGVVHDGIKTYPGVIECLRQLRAAGKSVVFLSNAPRRAVAVGRALN' A
#
# COMPACT_ATOMS: atom_id res chain seq x y z
N MET A 1 -9.03 16.62 -8.59
CA MET A 1 -8.61 16.43 -7.18
C MET A 1 -7.15 16.03 -7.21
N SER A 2 -6.29 16.69 -6.44
CA SER A 2 -4.92 16.21 -6.27
C SER A 2 -4.96 14.88 -5.50
N GLY A 3 -4.42 13.83 -6.13
CA GLY A 3 -4.38 12.49 -5.57
C GLY A 3 -3.22 12.33 -4.59
N PHE A 4 -2.80 11.08 -4.37
CA PHE A 4 -1.71 10.74 -3.46
C PHE A 4 -0.33 11.31 -3.87
N ALA A 5 -0.19 11.81 -5.11
CA ALA A 5 1.06 12.33 -5.66
C ALA A 5 1.63 13.52 -4.87
N GLU A 6 0.81 14.51 -4.51
CA GLU A 6 1.28 15.67 -3.73
C GLU A 6 1.75 15.29 -2.33
N LEU A 7 1.15 14.24 -1.75
CA LEU A 7 1.59 13.70 -0.47
C LEU A 7 2.92 12.96 -0.63
N SER A 8 3.11 12.27 -1.75
CA SER A 8 4.30 11.46 -2.01
C SER A 8 5.61 12.27 -2.02
N GLU A 9 5.56 13.53 -2.44
CA GLU A 9 6.73 14.42 -2.50
C GLU A 9 7.26 14.79 -1.12
N LYS A 10 6.39 14.82 -0.10
CA LYS A 10 6.71 15.34 1.24
C LYS A 10 7.34 14.32 2.18
N TYR A 11 7.30 13.03 1.82
CA TYR A 11 7.76 11.94 2.68
C TYR A 11 8.64 10.97 1.91
N ASP A 12 9.62 10.39 2.61
CA ASP A 12 10.51 9.37 2.04
C ASP A 12 9.93 7.96 2.13
N GLY A 13 8.96 7.75 3.02
CA GLY A 13 8.28 6.47 3.15
C GLY A 13 6.91 6.52 3.80
N PHE A 14 6.18 5.41 3.65
CA PHE A 14 4.77 5.26 4.01
C PHE A 14 4.54 3.96 4.77
N ILE A 15 3.81 4.07 5.89
CA ILE A 15 3.20 2.92 6.57
C ILE A 15 1.74 2.88 6.11
N VAL A 16 1.35 1.78 5.48
CA VAL A 16 0.06 1.64 4.79
C VAL A 16 -0.71 0.48 5.43
N ASP A 17 -1.95 0.75 5.85
CA ASP A 17 -2.87 -0.31 6.30
C ASP A 17 -3.37 -1.15 5.11
N LEU A 18 -3.89 -2.35 5.36
CA LEU A 18 -4.37 -3.26 4.32
C LEU A 18 -5.90 -3.27 4.19
N TRP A 19 -6.62 -3.62 5.26
CA TRP A 19 -8.06 -3.82 5.21
C TRP A 19 -8.79 -2.49 5.16
N GLY A 20 -9.59 -2.26 4.12
CA GLY A 20 -10.29 -0.97 3.92
C GLY A 20 -9.41 0.14 3.32
N VAL A 21 -8.11 -0.12 3.07
CA VAL A 21 -7.19 0.81 2.42
C VAL A 21 -6.64 0.25 1.12
N VAL A 22 -6.09 -0.97 1.14
CA VAL A 22 -5.57 -1.66 -0.04
C VAL A 22 -6.62 -2.58 -0.63
N HIS A 23 -7.37 -3.30 0.20
CA HIS A 23 -8.35 -4.29 -0.24
C HIS A 23 -9.51 -4.47 0.74
N ASP A 24 -10.60 -5.07 0.27
CA ASP A 24 -11.76 -5.47 1.08
C ASP A 24 -11.68 -6.93 1.59
N GLY A 25 -10.60 -7.64 1.26
CA GLY A 25 -10.39 -9.05 1.60
C GLY A 25 -10.73 -10.01 0.45
N ILE A 26 -11.32 -9.50 -0.63
CA ILE A 26 -11.60 -10.24 -1.86
C ILE A 26 -10.79 -9.64 -3.01
N LYS A 27 -10.81 -8.30 -3.14
CA LYS A 27 -10.16 -7.58 -4.24
C LYS A 27 -9.41 -6.35 -3.75
N THR A 28 -8.35 -6.00 -4.46
CA THR A 28 -7.68 -4.72 -4.32
C THR A 28 -8.56 -3.59 -4.84
N TYR A 29 -8.56 -2.44 -4.18
CA TYR A 29 -9.29 -1.27 -4.68
C TYR A 29 -8.66 -0.72 -5.96
N PRO A 30 -9.48 -0.16 -6.88
CA PRO A 30 -8.98 0.46 -8.11
C PRO A 30 -7.92 1.53 -7.84
N GLY A 31 -6.86 1.52 -8.64
CA GLY A 31 -5.79 2.53 -8.54
C GLY A 31 -4.74 2.28 -7.45
N VAL A 32 -4.97 1.38 -6.49
CA VAL A 32 -3.99 1.10 -5.42
C VAL A 32 -2.69 0.51 -6.00
N ILE A 33 -2.80 -0.47 -6.90
CA ILE A 33 -1.62 -1.07 -7.54
C ILE A 33 -0.82 -0.01 -8.31
N GLU A 34 -1.51 0.88 -9.02
CA GLU A 34 -0.86 1.95 -9.78
C GLU A 34 -0.17 2.97 -8.86
N CYS A 35 -0.85 3.38 -7.78
CA CYS A 35 -0.26 4.25 -6.75
C CYS A 35 1.01 3.63 -6.13
N LEU A 36 0.95 2.35 -5.73
CA LEU A 36 2.11 1.65 -5.16
C LEU A 36 3.26 1.53 -6.16
N ARG A 37 2.97 1.33 -7.45
CA ARG A 37 3.99 1.35 -8.52
C ARG A 37 4.63 2.72 -8.66
N GLN A 38 3.84 3.79 -8.65
CA GLN A 38 4.34 5.16 -8.74
C GLN A 38 5.22 5.52 -7.52
N LEU A 39 4.80 5.16 -6.30
CA LEU A 39 5.60 5.36 -5.09
C LEU A 39 6.94 4.62 -5.18
N ARG A 40 6.92 3.36 -5.63
CA ARG A 40 8.16 2.59 -5.84
C ARG A 40 9.06 3.21 -6.90
N ALA A 41 8.50 3.66 -8.02
CA ALA A 41 9.25 4.33 -9.09
C ALA A 41 9.85 5.66 -8.63
N ALA A 42 9.18 6.36 -7.73
CA ALA A 42 9.67 7.59 -7.08
C ALA A 42 10.65 7.31 -5.91
N GLY A 43 11.12 6.07 -5.75
CA GLY A 43 12.09 5.70 -4.71
C GLY A 43 11.54 5.72 -3.29
N LYS A 44 10.22 5.75 -3.11
CA LYS A 44 9.58 5.82 -1.79
C LYS A 44 9.53 4.44 -1.14
N SER A 45 9.87 4.39 0.15
CA SER A 45 9.74 3.16 0.94
C SER A 45 8.29 2.93 1.34
N VAL A 46 7.76 1.73 1.15
CA VAL A 46 6.38 1.39 1.56
C VAL A 46 6.40 0.14 2.42
N VAL A 47 5.82 0.24 3.62
CA VAL A 47 5.67 -0.86 4.56
C VAL A 47 4.18 -1.06 4.84
N PHE A 48 3.72 -2.30 4.73
CA PHE A 48 2.36 -2.65 5.16
C PHE A 48 2.34 -2.98 6.64
N LEU A 49 1.42 -2.36 7.37
CA LEU A 49 1.15 -2.66 8.77
C LEU A 49 -0.31 -3.09 8.89
N SER A 50 -0.55 -4.28 9.43
CA SER A 50 -1.90 -4.82 9.55
C SER A 50 -2.13 -5.40 10.93
N ASN A 51 -3.34 -5.20 11.45
CA ASN A 51 -3.81 -5.83 12.68
C ASN A 51 -4.22 -7.30 12.49
N ALA A 52 -4.08 -7.86 11.28
CA ALA A 52 -4.35 -9.27 11.06
C ALA A 52 -3.42 -10.13 11.95
N PRO A 53 -3.94 -11.14 12.67
CA PRO A 53 -3.15 -11.98 13.57
C PRO A 53 -2.23 -12.96 12.81
N ARG A 54 -2.00 -12.73 11.51
CA ARG A 54 -1.20 -13.56 10.62
C ARG A 54 0.19 -12.95 10.45
N ARG A 55 1.21 -13.81 10.42
CA ARG A 55 2.59 -13.36 10.18
C ARG A 55 2.72 -12.69 8.81
N ALA A 56 3.60 -11.69 8.72
CA ALA A 56 3.86 -10.93 7.51
C ALA A 56 4.14 -11.81 6.28
N VAL A 57 4.87 -12.92 6.46
CA VAL A 57 5.16 -13.88 5.37
C VAL A 57 3.89 -14.49 4.77
N ALA A 58 2.91 -14.84 5.60
CA ALA A 58 1.65 -15.41 5.14
C ALA A 58 0.79 -14.35 4.43
N VAL A 59 0.80 -13.11 4.93
CA VAL A 59 0.08 -11.99 4.30
C VAL A 59 0.71 -11.62 2.96
N GLY A 60 2.05 -11.54 2.87
CA GLY A 60 2.76 -11.22 1.63
C GLY A 60 2.48 -12.21 0.50
N ARG A 61 2.29 -13.50 0.81
CA ARG A 61 1.91 -14.51 -0.19
C ARG A 61 0.50 -14.31 -0.76
N ALA A 62 -0.41 -13.71 0.00
CA ALA A 62 -1.76 -13.42 -0.44
C ALA A 62 -1.88 -12.10 -1.22
N LEU A 63 -0.81 -11.30 -1.27
CA LEU A 63 -0.73 -10.01 -1.96
C LEU A 63 0.03 -10.07 -3.30
N ASN A 64 0.65 -11.21 -3.62
CA ASN A 64 1.26 -11.50 -4.92
C ASN A 64 0.27 -12.20 -5.86
#